data_AF-A0A1D1XCI9-F1
#
_entry.id   AF-A0A1D1XCI9-F1
#
_cell.length_a   1.000
_cell.length_b   1.000
_cell.length_c   1.000
_cell.angle_alpha   90.00
_cell.angle_beta   90.00
_cell.angle_gamma   90.00
#
_symmetry.space_group_name_H-M   'P 1'
#
loop_
_entity.id
_entity.type
_entity.pdbx_description
1 polymer ?
#
loop_
_entity_poly.entity_id
_entity_poly.type
_entity_poly.pdbx_seq_one_letter_code
_entity_poly.pdbx_strand_id
1 'polypeptide(L)'
;MKPLEETRGTQEIIVSWGKEKIHLEFERQGAGSLEETTLKQLKERLKKITGVPVNGQKLVFSGAIMKDDTATLVSLGLVPSSKVLLMGTKPDAKDLVQTTTGSPEEHALIERIAQSIEKTKTKLIPQIESFEVSTSTFLSNQSGNDDNDTAKSKLIDTHHYIIESLMQALLTLDDVVCPPEFETARNKRREAVKYTQGLIDRVDSVKDQLLHPSTEVNN
;
A
#
# COMPACT_ATOMS: atom_id res chain seq x y z
N MET A 1 -23.04 28.10 49.71
CA MET A 1 -22.37 28.21 48.40
C MET A 1 -21.43 27.03 48.25
N LYS A 2 -21.86 25.98 47.54
CA LYS A 2 -20.97 24.92 47.05
C LYS A 2 -20.55 25.32 45.63
N PRO A 3 -19.26 25.23 45.26
CA PRO A 3 -18.85 25.50 43.89
C PRO A 3 -19.46 24.44 42.96
N LEU A 4 -20.06 24.90 41.86
CA LEU A 4 -20.49 24.05 40.76
C LEU A 4 -19.26 23.31 40.23
N GLU A 5 -19.26 21.98 40.31
CA GLU A 5 -18.41 21.16 39.48
C GLU A 5 -18.79 21.42 38.01
N GLU A 6 -17.95 22.16 37.30
CA GLU A 6 -17.95 22.19 35.85
C GLU A 6 -17.86 20.74 35.36
N THR A 7 -18.94 20.27 34.75
CA THR A 7 -18.99 19.01 34.03
C THR A 7 -18.01 19.11 32.87
N ARG A 8 -16.78 18.62 33.08
CA ARG A 8 -15.79 18.39 32.02
C ARG A 8 -16.34 17.33 31.09
N GLY A 9 -17.15 17.74 30.11
CA GLY A 9 -17.74 16.83 29.14
C GLY A 9 -16.67 16.33 28.19
N THR A 10 -16.07 15.18 28.47
CA THR A 10 -15.17 14.50 27.53
C THR A 10 -15.97 13.92 26.37
N GLN A 11 -15.37 13.93 25.17
CA GLN A 11 -15.88 13.24 24.00
C GLN A 11 -15.10 11.94 23.83
N GLU A 12 -15.76 10.85 23.46
CA GLU A 12 -15.07 9.59 23.20
C GLU A 12 -15.20 9.15 21.74
N ILE A 13 -14.23 8.39 21.24
CA ILE A 13 -14.42 7.52 20.07
C ILE A 13 -14.08 6.08 20.46
N ILE A 14 -14.70 5.13 19.77
CA ILE A 14 -14.54 3.71 20.05
C ILE A 14 -13.72 3.10 18.91
N VAL A 15 -12.53 2.61 19.22
CA VAL A 15 -11.69 1.88 18.27
C VAL A 15 -11.78 0.39 18.56
N SER A 16 -12.29 -0.37 17.60
CA SER A 16 -12.34 -1.83 17.67
C SER A 16 -11.05 -2.42 17.10
N TRP A 17 -10.34 -3.25 17.84
CA TRP A 17 -9.14 -3.96 17.40
C TRP A 17 -9.28 -5.45 17.70
N GLY A 18 -9.53 -6.25 16.67
CA GLY A 18 -9.86 -7.67 16.85
C GLY A 18 -11.12 -7.85 17.69
N LYS A 19 -10.97 -8.39 18.90
CA LYS A 19 -12.06 -8.57 19.88
C LYS A 19 -12.13 -7.44 20.92
N GLU A 20 -11.10 -6.60 20.98
CA GLU A 20 -10.98 -5.53 21.97
C GLU A 20 -11.67 -4.26 21.47
N LYS A 21 -12.21 -3.48 22.41
CA LYS A 21 -12.75 -2.14 22.16
C LYS A 21 -12.02 -1.15 23.04
N ILE A 22 -11.38 -0.18 22.40
CA ILE A 22 -10.59 0.85 23.03
C ILE A 22 -11.41 2.13 23.00
N HIS A 23 -11.70 2.66 24.18
CA HIS A 23 -12.37 3.94 24.34
C HIS A 23 -11.30 5.02 24.45
N LEU A 24 -11.28 5.94 23.49
CA LEU A 24 -10.34 7.06 23.47
C LEU A 24 -11.08 8.33 23.83
N GLU A 25 -10.66 8.97 24.91
CA GLU A 25 -11.21 10.23 25.38
C GLU A 25 -10.49 11.43 24.73
N PHE A 26 -11.27 12.46 24.46
CA PHE A 26 -10.88 13.73 23.86
C PHE A 26 -11.50 14.86 24.67
N GLU A 27 -10.76 15.97 24.75
CA GLU A 27 -11.27 17.19 25.34
C GLU A 27 -12.39 17.77 24.47
N ARG A 28 -13.36 18.46 25.10
CA ARG A 28 -14.49 19.04 24.36
C ARG A 28 -14.06 20.12 23.38
N GLN A 29 -13.05 20.89 23.76
CA GLN A 29 -12.57 22.08 23.04
C GLN A 29 -11.08 22.28 23.31
N GLY A 30 -10.38 22.91 22.37
CA GLY A 30 -8.97 23.26 22.49
C GLY A 30 -8.01 22.11 22.15
N ALA A 31 -6.77 22.23 22.64
CA ALA A 31 -5.72 21.27 22.34
C ALA A 31 -6.05 19.88 22.88
N GLY A 32 -6.09 18.88 21.99
CA GLY A 32 -6.47 17.51 22.34
C GLY A 32 -7.95 17.17 22.15
N SER A 33 -8.73 18.11 21.60
CA SER A 33 -10.07 17.85 21.08
C SER A 33 -10.05 17.07 19.76
N LEU A 34 -11.20 16.54 19.36
CA LEU A 34 -11.38 15.85 18.07
C LEU A 34 -11.08 16.74 16.85
N GLU A 35 -11.38 18.04 16.95
CA GLU A 35 -11.21 19.01 15.86
C GLU A 35 -9.74 19.29 15.55
N GLU A 36 -8.91 19.32 16.60
CA GLU A 36 -7.47 19.62 16.50
C GLU A 36 -6.61 18.36 16.36
N THR A 37 -7.13 17.20 16.79
CA THR A 37 -6.34 15.97 16.73
C THR A 37 -6.24 15.47 15.30
N THR A 38 -5.02 15.20 14.83
CA THR A 38 -4.78 14.61 13.50
C THR A 38 -4.87 13.09 13.52
N LEU A 39 -5.05 12.49 12.34
CA LEU A 39 -5.01 11.03 12.19
C LEU A 39 -3.67 10.45 12.67
N LYS A 40 -2.55 11.13 12.40
CA LYS A 40 -1.23 10.71 12.91
C LYS A 40 -1.20 10.64 14.43
N GLN A 41 -1.69 11.67 15.11
CA GLN A 41 -1.74 11.71 16.58
C GLN A 41 -2.65 10.61 17.14
N LEU A 42 -3.78 10.32 16.49
CA LEU A 42 -4.62 9.18 16.84
C LEU A 42 -3.86 7.85 16.71
N LYS A 43 -3.14 7.64 15.60
CA LYS A 43 -2.33 6.43 15.40
C LYS A 43 -1.22 6.31 16.45
N GLU A 44 -0.57 7.41 16.82
CA GLU A 44 0.44 7.44 17.88
C GLU A 44 -0.15 7.07 19.26
N ARG A 45 -1.36 7.56 19.59
CA ARG A 45 -2.07 7.13 20.80
C ARG A 45 -2.39 5.65 20.77
N LEU A 46 -2.93 5.15 19.64
CA LEU A 46 -3.25 3.74 19.47
C LEU A 46 -2.01 2.86 19.57
N LYS A 47 -0.86 3.29 19.03
CA LYS A 47 0.41 2.56 19.16
C LYS A 47 0.79 2.34 20.61
N LYS A 48 0.62 3.36 21.47
CA LYS A 48 0.94 3.25 22.90
C LYS A 48 0.03 2.24 23.62
N ILE A 49 -1.21 2.08 23.17
CA ILE A 49 -2.22 1.20 23.78
C ILE A 49 -2.10 -0.23 23.25
N THR A 50 -2.04 -0.41 21.93
CA THR A 50 -2.09 -1.72 21.27
C THR A 50 -0.71 -2.32 21.02
N GLY A 51 0.33 -1.49 21.02
CA GLY A 51 1.68 -1.86 20.56
C GLY A 51 1.78 -2.02 19.04
N VAL A 52 0.70 -1.77 18.28
CA VAL A 52 0.73 -1.82 16.81
C VAL A 52 1.47 -0.58 16.30
N PRO A 53 2.56 -0.75 15.52
CA PRO A 53 3.31 0.36 14.95
C PRO A 53 2.43 1.23 14.05
N VAL A 54 2.65 2.55 14.01
CA VAL A 54 1.87 3.51 13.21
C VAL A 54 1.82 3.10 11.74
N ASN A 55 2.95 2.61 11.20
CA ASN A 55 2.99 2.10 9.82
C ASN A 55 2.29 0.74 9.63
N GLY A 56 1.99 0.02 10.71
CA GLY A 56 1.18 -1.20 10.68
C GLY A 56 -0.31 -0.93 10.89
N GLN A 57 -0.69 0.30 11.26
CA GLN A 57 -2.09 0.65 11.56
C GLN A 57 -2.84 1.05 10.30
N LYS A 58 -3.90 0.29 10.01
CA LYS A 58 -4.91 0.61 9.00
C LYS A 58 -6.23 0.88 9.69
N LEU A 59 -6.60 2.16 9.75
CA LEU A 59 -7.86 2.59 10.36
C LEU A 59 -8.96 2.66 9.30
N VAL A 60 -10.11 2.08 9.61
CA VAL A 60 -11.29 2.05 8.74
C VAL A 60 -12.46 2.71 9.46
N PHE A 61 -13.06 3.69 8.83
CA PHE A 61 -14.24 4.39 9.33
C PHE A 61 -15.29 4.46 8.22
N SER A 62 -16.53 4.09 8.53
CA SER A 62 -17.65 4.07 7.56
C SER A 62 -17.33 3.35 6.23
N GLY A 63 -16.57 2.25 6.29
CA GLY A 63 -16.15 1.47 5.12
C GLY A 63 -14.95 2.03 4.34
N ALA A 64 -14.47 3.23 4.67
CA ALA A 64 -13.31 3.86 4.04
C ALA A 64 -12.05 3.70 4.88
N ILE A 65 -10.91 3.48 4.22
CA ILE A 65 -9.59 3.44 4.87
C ILE A 65 -9.08 4.87 5.01
N MET A 66 -8.74 5.28 6.23
CA MET A 66 -8.15 6.58 6.51
C MET A 66 -6.66 6.56 6.20
N LYS A 67 -6.24 7.42 5.27
CA LYS A 67 -4.86 7.45 4.74
C LYS A 67 -4.12 8.76 5.02
N ASP A 68 -4.84 9.87 5.15
CA ASP A 68 -4.22 11.19 5.34
C ASP A 68 -3.88 11.42 6.82
N ASP A 69 -2.60 11.28 7.14
CA ASP A 69 -2.05 11.45 8.48
C ASP A 69 -2.07 12.91 8.96
N THR A 70 -2.23 13.88 8.05
CA THR A 70 -2.26 15.31 8.36
C THR A 70 -3.68 15.83 8.59
N ALA A 71 -4.69 15.14 8.05
CA ALA A 71 -6.09 15.48 8.25
C ALA A 71 -6.52 15.35 9.72
N THR A 72 -7.39 16.26 10.16
CA THR A 72 -8.01 16.20 11.49
C THR A 72 -9.08 15.12 11.54
N LEU A 73 -9.33 14.56 12.72
CA LEU A 73 -10.34 13.49 12.87
C LEU A 73 -11.72 13.95 12.39
N VAL A 74 -12.11 15.19 12.68
CA VAL A 74 -13.38 15.77 12.22
C VAL A 74 -13.42 15.91 10.70
N SER A 75 -12.33 16.34 10.05
CA SER A 75 -12.27 16.43 8.58
C SER A 75 -12.40 15.07 7.89
N LEU A 76 -12.01 13.99 8.56
CA LEU A 76 -12.21 12.60 8.13
C LEU A 76 -13.62 12.08 8.43
N GLY A 77 -14.49 12.92 9.00
CA GLY A 77 -15.88 12.61 9.32
C GLY A 77 -16.08 11.97 10.69
N LEU A 78 -15.06 11.92 11.55
CA LEU A 78 -15.22 11.40 12.90
C LEU A 78 -15.94 12.43 13.78
N VAL A 79 -16.93 11.95 14.49
CA VAL A 79 -17.69 12.67 15.50
C VAL A 79 -17.63 11.93 16.84
N PRO A 80 -18.01 12.55 17.97
CA PRO A 80 -18.13 11.83 19.23
C PRO A 80 -18.98 10.54 19.09
N SER A 81 -18.56 9.49 19.79
CA SER A 81 -19.09 8.12 19.74
C SER A 81 -18.91 7.40 18.40
N SER A 82 -18.07 7.92 17.50
CA SER A 82 -17.70 7.25 16.24
C SER A 82 -17.01 5.91 16.49
N LYS A 83 -17.32 4.94 15.63
CA LYS A 83 -16.74 3.58 15.68
C LYS A 83 -15.72 3.42 14.56
N VAL A 84 -14.46 3.27 14.93
CA VAL A 84 -13.35 3.06 14.01
C VAL A 84 -12.86 1.62 14.16
N LEU A 85 -12.52 0.96 13.06
CA LEU A 85 -11.88 -0.34 13.08
C LEU A 85 -10.37 -0.15 12.90
N LEU A 86 -9.58 -0.67 13.82
CA LEU A 86 -8.13 -0.80 13.66
C LEU A 86 -7.80 -2.19 13.13
N MET A 87 -7.17 -2.24 11.96
CA MET A 87 -6.52 -3.42 11.43
C MET A 87 -5.01 -3.25 11.56
N GLY A 88 -4.34 -4.25 12.12
CA GLY A 88 -2.89 -4.24 12.31
C GLY A 88 -2.50 -5.25 13.38
N THR A 89 -1.28 -5.75 13.30
CA THR A 89 -0.72 -6.73 14.23
C THR A 89 0.44 -6.10 15.00
N LYS A 90 0.60 -6.54 16.24
CA LYS A 90 1.78 -6.20 17.04
C LYS A 90 2.92 -7.14 16.62
N PRO A 91 4.07 -6.62 16.16
CA PRO A 91 5.22 -7.46 15.81
C PRO A 91 5.73 -8.25 17.03
N ASP A 92 6.14 -9.49 16.81
CA ASP A 92 6.76 -10.33 17.84
C ASP A 92 8.29 -10.18 17.89
N ALA A 93 8.95 -10.85 18.83
CA ALA A 93 10.41 -10.75 18.95
C ALA A 93 11.17 -11.27 17.71
N LYS A 94 10.62 -12.25 16.98
CA LYS A 94 11.25 -12.81 15.78
C LYS A 94 11.14 -11.83 14.60
N ASP A 95 10.03 -11.13 14.52
CA ASP A 95 9.76 -10.09 13.53
C ASP A 95 10.77 -8.93 13.63
N LEU A 96 11.13 -8.55 14.87
CA LEU A 96 12.07 -7.47 15.13
C LEU A 96 13.52 -7.81 14.79
N VAL A 97 13.92 -9.09 14.83
CA VAL A 97 15.26 -9.54 14.42
C VAL A 97 15.53 -9.25 12.94
N GLN A 98 14.48 -9.14 12.12
CA GLN A 98 14.61 -8.82 10.70
C GLN A 98 14.86 -7.33 10.42
N THR A 99 14.83 -6.48 11.45
CA THR A 99 15.00 -5.02 11.33
C THR A 99 16.43 -4.61 11.71
N THR A 100 16.94 -3.52 11.13
CA THR A 100 18.26 -3.00 11.52
C THR A 100 18.25 -2.45 12.95
N THR A 101 17.14 -1.83 13.35
CA THR A 101 17.03 -1.08 14.61
C THR A 101 16.34 -1.83 15.75
N GLY A 102 15.79 -3.02 15.50
CA GLY A 102 14.87 -3.69 16.42
C GLY A 102 13.51 -2.99 16.54
N SER A 103 13.21 -2.02 15.65
CA SER A 103 12.01 -1.17 15.75
C SER A 103 10.77 -1.85 15.13
N PRO A 104 9.65 -1.91 15.87
CA PRO A 104 8.36 -2.33 15.31
C PRO A 104 7.92 -1.49 14.10
N GLU A 105 8.34 -0.21 14.02
CA GLU A 105 8.01 0.64 12.86
C GLU A 105 8.77 0.24 11.61
N GLU A 106 10.04 -0.12 11.76
CA GLU A 106 10.84 -0.61 10.65
C GLU A 106 10.24 -1.92 10.12
N HIS A 107 9.84 -2.82 11.02
CA HIS A 107 9.16 -4.06 10.65
C HIS A 107 7.88 -3.79 9.85
N ALA A 108 7.03 -2.88 10.32
CA ALA A 108 5.78 -2.57 9.61
C ALA A 108 6.01 -1.96 8.23
N LEU A 109 7.05 -1.14 8.05
CA LEU A 109 7.44 -0.64 6.73
C LEU A 109 7.92 -1.78 5.82
N ILE A 110 8.76 -2.67 6.35
CA ILE A 110 9.22 -3.87 5.64
C ILE A 110 8.04 -4.73 5.20
N GLU A 111 7.08 -4.97 6.08
CA GLU A 111 5.89 -5.77 5.79
C GLU A 111 5.04 -5.11 4.72
N ARG A 112 4.82 -3.79 4.81
CA ARG A 112 4.09 -3.02 3.79
C ARG A 112 4.75 -3.13 2.41
N ILE A 113 6.07 -3.01 2.34
CA ILE A 113 6.83 -3.18 1.09
C ILE A 113 6.65 -4.60 0.54
N ALA A 114 6.79 -5.61 1.40
CA ALA A 114 6.64 -7.01 1.01
C ALA A 114 5.23 -7.30 0.49
N GLN A 115 4.18 -6.80 1.15
CA GLN A 115 2.79 -6.93 0.70
C GLN A 115 2.54 -6.24 -0.63
N SER A 116 3.20 -5.10 -0.89
CA SER A 116 3.10 -4.41 -2.18
C SER A 116 3.67 -5.28 -3.30
N ILE A 117 4.85 -5.86 -3.10
CA ILE A 117 5.48 -6.76 -4.07
C ILE A 117 4.69 -8.03 -4.26
N GLU A 118 4.15 -8.62 -3.19
CA GLU A 118 3.36 -9.85 -3.30
C GLU A 118 2.09 -9.62 -4.12
N LYS A 119 1.43 -8.47 -3.97
CA LYS A 119 0.30 -8.09 -4.83
C LYS A 119 0.71 -7.96 -6.29
N THR A 120 1.86 -7.34 -6.57
CA THR A 120 2.42 -7.25 -7.93
C THR A 120 2.66 -8.64 -8.50
N LYS A 121 3.31 -9.53 -7.72
CA LYS A 121 3.62 -10.90 -8.15
C LYS A 121 2.36 -11.71 -8.45
N THR A 122 1.44 -11.78 -7.49
CA THR A 122 0.23 -12.60 -7.60
C THR A 122 -0.72 -12.12 -8.70
N LYS A 123 -0.81 -10.81 -8.92
CA LYS A 123 -1.71 -10.24 -9.93
C LYS A 123 -1.08 -10.18 -11.32
N LEU A 124 0.17 -9.73 -11.45
CA LEU A 124 0.74 -9.33 -12.74
C LEU A 124 1.61 -10.40 -13.38
N ILE A 125 2.31 -11.25 -12.62
CA ILE A 125 3.13 -12.32 -13.23
C ILE A 125 2.29 -13.23 -14.15
N PRO A 126 1.11 -13.74 -13.72
CA PRO A 126 0.29 -14.57 -14.60
C PRO A 126 -0.17 -13.84 -15.88
N GLN A 127 -0.39 -12.52 -15.79
CA GLN A 127 -0.77 -11.70 -16.94
C GLN A 127 0.40 -11.50 -17.91
N ILE A 128 1.62 -11.29 -17.38
CA ILE A 128 2.85 -11.18 -18.16
C ILE A 128 3.10 -12.50 -18.91
N GLU A 129 3.01 -13.64 -18.22
CA GLU A 129 3.19 -14.95 -18.83
C GLU A 129 2.12 -15.24 -19.90
N SER A 130 0.86 -14.89 -19.64
CA SER A 130 -0.21 -14.99 -20.64
C SER A 130 0.04 -14.09 -21.85
N PHE A 131 0.56 -12.88 -21.64
CA PHE A 131 0.91 -11.94 -22.69
C PHE A 131 2.06 -12.45 -23.56
N GLU A 132 3.09 -13.04 -22.95
CA GLU A 132 4.21 -13.69 -23.65
C GLU A 132 3.75 -14.84 -24.54
N VAL A 133 2.93 -15.75 -24.00
CA VAL A 133 2.40 -16.90 -24.75
C VAL A 133 1.53 -16.42 -25.92
N SER A 134 0.68 -15.42 -25.70
CA SER A 134 -0.20 -14.87 -26.75
C SER A 134 0.61 -14.20 -27.85
N THR A 135 1.66 -13.46 -27.49
CA THR A 135 2.57 -12.80 -28.44
C THR A 135 3.37 -13.81 -29.25
N SER A 136 3.93 -14.85 -28.61
CA SER A 136 4.66 -15.91 -29.30
C SER A 136 3.78 -16.71 -30.26
N THR A 137 2.55 -17.03 -29.85
CA THR A 137 1.57 -17.72 -30.71
C THR A 137 1.18 -16.88 -31.91
N PHE A 138 0.97 -15.58 -31.69
CA PHE A 138 0.65 -14.64 -32.77
C PHE A 138 1.81 -14.51 -33.77
N LEU A 139 3.06 -14.40 -33.30
CA LEU A 139 4.25 -14.34 -34.16
C LEU A 139 4.42 -15.62 -34.98
N SER A 140 4.15 -16.79 -34.39
CA SER A 140 4.28 -18.10 -35.07
C SER A 140 3.21 -18.32 -36.15
N ASN A 141 2.04 -17.70 -36.01
CA ASN A 141 0.89 -17.87 -36.91
C ASN A 141 0.77 -16.74 -37.96
N GLN A 142 1.80 -15.91 -38.14
CA GLN A 142 1.80 -14.85 -39.16
C GLN A 142 1.87 -15.42 -40.59
N SER A 143 0.74 -15.85 -41.12
CA SER A 143 0.51 -16.08 -42.55
C SER A 143 -0.75 -15.33 -42.97
N GLY A 144 -0.52 -14.11 -43.48
CA GLY A 144 -1.40 -13.22 -44.25
C GLY A 144 -2.92 -13.22 -43.98
N ASN A 145 -3.43 -12.22 -43.26
CA ASN A 145 -4.77 -11.62 -43.46
C ASN A 145 -4.99 -10.36 -42.60
N ASP A 146 -5.97 -9.52 -42.97
CA ASP A 146 -6.43 -8.29 -42.28
C ASP A 146 -6.78 -8.48 -40.77
N ASP A 147 -7.09 -9.70 -40.34
CA ASP A 147 -7.41 -10.04 -38.93
C ASP A 147 -6.19 -9.94 -37.98
N ASN A 148 -4.98 -9.88 -38.57
CA ASN A 148 -3.71 -9.76 -37.87
C ASN A 148 -3.58 -8.40 -37.14
N ASP A 149 -4.07 -7.31 -37.73
CA ASP A 149 -3.91 -5.96 -37.16
C ASP A 149 -4.77 -5.77 -35.90
N THR A 150 -5.98 -6.34 -35.88
CA THR A 150 -6.87 -6.33 -34.70
C THR A 150 -6.28 -7.15 -33.55
N ALA A 151 -5.72 -8.33 -33.85
CA ALA A 151 -5.07 -9.16 -32.83
C ALA A 151 -3.79 -8.50 -32.27
N LYS A 152 -3.00 -7.85 -33.13
CA LYS A 152 -1.83 -7.05 -32.72
C LYS A 152 -2.22 -5.91 -31.80
N SER A 153 -3.27 -5.16 -32.15
CA SER A 153 -3.79 -4.05 -31.35
C SER A 153 -4.17 -4.51 -29.94
N LYS A 154 -4.87 -5.64 -29.81
CA LYS A 154 -5.25 -6.22 -28.50
C LYS A 154 -4.04 -6.60 -27.64
N LEU A 155 -2.97 -7.10 -28.26
CA LEU A 155 -1.71 -7.39 -27.55
C LEU A 155 -1.05 -6.10 -27.05
N ILE A 156 -1.07 -5.02 -27.85
CA ILE A 156 -0.55 -3.71 -27.43
C ILE A 156 -1.38 -3.12 -26.29
N ASP A 157 -2.71 -3.23 -26.35
CA ASP A 157 -3.59 -2.78 -25.26
C ASP A 157 -3.30 -3.55 -23.96
N THR A 158 -3.06 -4.86 -24.08
CA THR A 158 -2.67 -5.71 -22.94
C THR A 158 -1.31 -5.29 -22.37
N HIS A 159 -0.33 -4.98 -23.22
CA HIS A 159 0.95 -4.41 -22.81
C HIS A 159 0.75 -3.12 -22.01
N HIS A 160 -0.01 -2.17 -22.55
CA HIS A 160 -0.25 -0.88 -21.88
C HIS A 160 -0.90 -1.07 -20.52
N TYR A 161 -1.89 -1.96 -20.41
CA TYR A 161 -2.55 -2.27 -19.14
C TYR A 161 -1.58 -2.83 -18.09
N ILE A 162 -0.70 -3.75 -18.48
CA ILE A 162 0.28 -4.35 -17.58
C ILE A 162 1.31 -3.31 -17.14
N ILE A 163 1.83 -2.49 -18.07
CA ILE A 163 2.78 -1.41 -17.77
C ILE A 163 2.14 -0.40 -16.83
N GLU A 164 0.92 0.07 -17.09
CA GLU A 164 0.24 0.99 -16.18
C GLU A 164 0.10 0.41 -14.77
N SER A 165 -0.27 -0.88 -14.67
CA SER A 165 -0.38 -1.56 -13.38
C SER A 165 0.97 -1.67 -12.65
N LEU A 166 2.07 -1.94 -13.37
CA LEU A 166 3.42 -1.97 -12.80
C LEU A 166 3.89 -0.57 -12.38
N MET A 167 3.57 0.46 -13.16
CA MET A 167 3.87 1.85 -12.84
C MET A 167 3.11 2.31 -11.58
N GLN A 168 1.84 1.93 -11.44
CA GLN A 168 1.09 2.18 -10.20
C GLN A 168 1.75 1.47 -9.00
N ALA A 169 2.26 0.25 -9.18
CA ALA A 169 2.99 -0.44 -8.12
C ALA A 169 4.28 0.30 -7.72
N LEU A 170 5.03 0.86 -8.68
CA LEU A 170 6.20 1.70 -8.39
C LEU A 170 5.83 2.95 -7.58
N LEU A 171 4.78 3.67 -7.99
CA LEU A 171 4.30 4.84 -7.24
C LEU A 171 3.95 4.49 -5.79
N THR A 172 3.31 3.33 -5.56
CA THR A 172 3.00 2.88 -4.20
C THR A 172 4.23 2.52 -3.37
N LEU A 173 5.31 2.03 -4.01
CA LEU A 173 6.58 1.75 -3.33
C LEU A 173 7.34 3.03 -2.99
N ASP A 174 7.29 4.03 -3.88
CA ASP A 174 7.94 5.33 -3.68
C ASP A 174 7.27 6.15 -2.57
N ASP A 175 5.95 6.01 -2.40
CA ASP A 175 5.18 6.62 -1.31
C ASP A 175 5.60 6.09 0.10
N VAL A 176 6.28 4.94 0.17
CA VAL A 176 6.78 4.39 1.44
C VAL A 176 8.01 5.17 1.93
N VAL A 177 7.79 6.18 2.76
CA VAL A 177 8.85 6.97 3.38
C VAL A 177 9.59 6.16 4.45
N CYS A 178 10.87 5.89 4.21
CA CYS A 178 11.75 5.18 5.15
C CYS A 178 12.78 6.15 5.77
N PRO A 179 12.75 6.36 7.10
CA PRO A 179 13.79 7.09 7.84
C PRO A 179 15.22 6.56 7.59
N PRO A 180 16.25 7.41 7.72
CA PRO A 180 17.63 7.04 7.40
C PRO A 180 18.16 5.87 8.24
N GLU A 181 17.69 5.73 9.48
CA GLU A 181 18.06 4.66 10.42
C GLU A 181 17.49 3.29 10.06
N PHE A 182 16.45 3.22 9.22
CA PHE A 182 15.81 1.96 8.82
C PHE A 182 16.45 1.38 7.56
N GLU A 183 17.71 0.96 7.68
CA GLU A 183 18.50 0.48 6.54
C GLU A 183 17.89 -0.77 5.88
N THR A 184 17.39 -1.73 6.65
CA THR A 184 16.76 -2.93 6.09
C THR A 184 15.52 -2.56 5.27
N ALA A 185 14.66 -1.69 5.79
CA ALA A 185 13.48 -1.22 5.05
C ALA A 185 13.86 -0.50 3.75
N ARG A 186 14.87 0.37 3.80
CA ARG A 186 15.38 1.08 2.61
C ARG A 186 15.95 0.11 1.58
N ASN A 187 16.72 -0.88 1.99
CA ASN A 187 17.29 -1.89 1.11
C ASN A 187 16.18 -2.72 0.45
N LYS A 188 15.22 -3.24 1.23
CA LYS A 188 14.06 -3.97 0.69
C LYS A 188 13.23 -3.13 -0.28
N ARG A 189 13.03 -1.83 0.00
CA ARG A 189 12.34 -0.93 -0.94
C ARG A 189 13.10 -0.79 -2.26
N ARG A 190 14.44 -0.64 -2.24
CA ARG A 190 15.25 -0.57 -3.46
C ARG A 190 15.19 -1.87 -4.26
N GLU A 191 15.25 -3.02 -3.59
CA GLU A 191 15.11 -4.33 -4.23
C GLU A 191 13.72 -4.50 -4.86
N ALA A 192 12.67 -4.09 -4.16
CA ALA A 192 11.29 -4.09 -4.65
C ALA A 192 11.12 -3.23 -5.93
N VAL A 193 11.68 -2.02 -5.92
CA VAL A 193 11.67 -1.12 -7.09
C VAL A 193 12.41 -1.76 -8.26
N LYS A 194 13.65 -2.24 -8.05
CA LYS A 194 14.44 -2.92 -9.09
C LYS A 194 13.72 -4.14 -9.67
N TYR A 195 13.10 -4.93 -8.81
CA TYR A 195 12.32 -6.10 -9.24
C TYR A 195 11.16 -5.69 -10.15
N THR A 196 10.42 -4.65 -9.77
CA THR A 196 9.27 -4.16 -10.55
C THR A 196 9.72 -3.54 -11.87
N GLN A 197 10.84 -2.81 -11.88
CA GLN A 197 11.48 -2.30 -13.10
C GLN A 197 11.90 -3.44 -14.02
N GLY A 198 12.49 -4.51 -13.50
CA GLY A 198 12.83 -5.68 -14.31
C GLY A 198 11.61 -6.37 -14.94
N LEU A 199 10.43 -6.30 -14.30
CA LEU A 199 9.17 -6.77 -14.92
C LEU A 199 8.70 -5.83 -16.04
N ILE A 200 8.87 -4.52 -15.89
CA ILE A 200 8.59 -3.54 -16.94
C ILE A 200 9.47 -3.82 -18.16
N ASP A 201 10.79 -3.94 -17.94
CA ASP A 201 11.76 -4.23 -19.01
C ASP A 201 11.41 -5.54 -19.74
N ARG A 202 10.99 -6.58 -18.99
CA ARG A 202 10.54 -7.85 -19.55
C ARG A 202 9.31 -7.67 -20.45
N VAL A 203 8.31 -6.93 -20.00
CA VAL A 203 7.06 -6.68 -20.76
C VAL A 203 7.32 -5.82 -22.00
N ASP A 204 8.15 -4.79 -21.87
CA ASP A 204 8.56 -3.93 -22.98
C ASP A 204 9.34 -4.72 -24.04
N SER A 205 10.25 -5.60 -23.64
CA SER A 205 10.98 -6.47 -24.58
C SER A 205 10.07 -7.37 -25.41
N VAL A 206 8.99 -7.89 -24.82
CA VAL A 206 8.00 -8.72 -25.53
C VAL A 206 7.22 -7.89 -26.56
N LYS A 207 6.87 -6.65 -26.22
CA LYS A 207 6.24 -5.72 -27.18
C LYS A 207 7.20 -5.33 -28.29
N ASP A 208 8.48 -5.11 -27.99
CA ASP A 208 9.47 -4.78 -29.01
C ASP A 208 9.61 -5.92 -30.03
N GLN A 209 9.59 -7.18 -29.58
CA GLN A 209 9.56 -8.36 -30.46
C GLN A 209 8.29 -8.41 -31.34
N LEU A 210 7.15 -7.96 -30.81
CA LEU A 210 5.89 -7.88 -31.55
C LEU A 210 5.90 -6.79 -32.63
N LEU A 211 6.57 -5.65 -32.37
CA LEU A 211 6.66 -4.51 -33.29
C LEU A 211 7.78 -4.69 -34.32
N HIS A 212 8.89 -5.27 -33.89
CA HIS A 212 10.11 -5.51 -34.64
C HIS A 212 10.51 -6.98 -34.49
N PRO A 213 9.78 -7.92 -35.13
CA PRO A 213 10.20 -9.30 -35.14
C PRO A 213 11.57 -9.35 -35.83
N SER A 214 12.61 -9.70 -35.08
CA SER A 214 13.96 -9.86 -35.62
C SER A 214 13.86 -10.78 -36.84
N THR A 215 14.07 -10.21 -38.03
CA THR A 215 14.45 -10.99 -39.19
C THR A 215 15.82 -11.58 -38.85
N GLU A 216 15.86 -12.82 -38.35
CA GLU A 216 17.09 -13.58 -38.31
C GLU A 216 17.56 -13.73 -39.76
N VAL A 217 18.48 -12.86 -40.15
CA VAL A 217 19.31 -13.06 -41.33
C VAL A 217 20.26 -14.19 -40.94
N ASN A 218 19.86 -15.41 -41.29
CA ASN A 218 20.79 -16.53 -41.41
C ASN A 218 21.96 -16.08 -42.28
N ASN A 219 23.18 -16.15 -41.74
CA ASN A 219 24.40 -16.22 -42.53
C ASN A 219 25.43 -17.11 -41.85
#